data_AF-A0AAX1IBT3-F1
#
_entry.id   AF-A0AAX1IBT3-F1
#
_cell.length_a   1.000
_cell.length_b   1.000
_cell.length_c   1.000
_cell.angle_alpha   90.00
_cell.angle_beta   90.00
_cell.angle_gamma   90.00
#
_symmetry.space_group_name_H-M   'P 1'
#
loop_
_entity.id
_entity.type
_entity.pdbx_description
1 polymer ?
#
loop_
_entity_poly.entity_id
_entity_poly.type
_entity_poly.pdbx_seq_one_letter_code
_entity_poly.pdbx_strand_id
1 'polypeptide(L)'
;MELVANLQAAFHGEIPGNALGEDALDFTVEYFSPRATFLSDFFSLFPQDATPSPDAMWDKQEQVYAIIDSRLQSWRNGEPIVRAVISSADQQGHAEPATPLDAEIWITMLATLSNAAVTHEGDRAYANHFYRPLTKPPSVEVVLAVMREFLRNPPHDASIMCAAENFLSDIPLSLYIKAYSILAPELLDRSSDAALNLFDYPGCELTPRQVRQFIKELRRCNPRRDVVGELARLAIEWDSEDDETFSIVIEAAQKQG
;
A
#
# COMPACT_ATOMS: atom_id res chain seq x y z
N MET A 1 -5.95 -22.36 16.48
CA MET A 1 -7.27 -22.12 17.13
C MET A 1 -7.43 -20.75 17.76
N GLU A 2 -6.47 -20.18 18.52
CA GLU A 2 -6.65 -18.84 19.12
C GLU A 2 -6.54 -17.70 18.07
N LEU A 3 -5.55 -17.76 17.16
CA LEU A 3 -5.37 -16.75 16.11
C LEU A 3 -6.53 -16.73 15.10
N VAL A 4 -6.99 -17.89 14.62
CA VAL A 4 -8.11 -17.97 13.66
C VAL A 4 -9.41 -17.44 14.26
N ALA A 5 -9.70 -17.74 15.52
CA ALA A 5 -10.88 -17.22 16.21
C ALA A 5 -10.80 -15.69 16.37
N ASN A 6 -9.62 -15.14 16.68
CA ASN A 6 -9.40 -13.71 16.79
C ASN A 6 -9.46 -13.00 15.43
N LEU A 7 -8.90 -13.60 14.37
CA LEU A 7 -9.02 -13.09 12.99
C LEU A 7 -10.46 -13.12 12.50
N GLN A 8 -11.21 -14.20 12.75
CA GLN A 8 -12.64 -14.29 12.36
C GLN A 8 -13.51 -13.25 13.07
N ALA A 9 -13.23 -12.97 14.34
CA ALA A 9 -13.90 -11.89 15.08
C ALA A 9 -13.56 -10.50 14.51
N ALA A 10 -12.36 -10.34 13.94
CA ALA A 10 -11.83 -9.07 13.45
C ALA A 10 -11.96 -8.85 11.92
N PHE A 11 -12.40 -9.84 11.15
CA PHE A 11 -12.86 -9.59 9.76
C PHE A 11 -14.22 -8.89 9.68
N HIS A 12 -14.88 -8.65 10.82
CA HIS A 12 -16.12 -7.87 10.94
C HIS A 12 -15.90 -6.45 11.53
N GLY A 13 -14.65 -6.03 11.76
CA GLY A 13 -14.25 -4.70 12.22
C GLY A 13 -12.73 -4.65 12.50
N GLU A 14 -12.08 -3.50 12.28
CA GLU A 14 -10.63 -3.28 12.46
C GLU A 14 -10.05 -4.08 13.64
N ILE A 15 -9.01 -4.90 13.38
CA ILE A 15 -8.38 -5.73 14.42
C ILE A 15 -7.66 -4.81 15.40
N PRO A 16 -8.14 -4.64 16.64
CA PRO A 16 -7.40 -3.85 17.61
C PRO A 16 -6.13 -4.65 17.96
N GLY A 17 -4.95 -4.04 17.89
CA GLY A 17 -3.68 -4.73 18.15
C GLY A 17 -3.64 -5.45 19.51
N ASN A 18 -4.40 -4.96 20.49
CA ASN A 18 -4.54 -5.56 21.82
C ASN A 18 -5.39 -6.86 21.88
N ALA A 19 -6.07 -7.25 20.79
CA ALA A 19 -6.87 -8.47 20.70
C ALA A 19 -6.03 -9.73 20.38
N LEU A 20 -4.77 -9.54 20.00
CA LEU A 20 -3.82 -10.59 19.70
C LEU A 20 -2.80 -10.68 20.85
N GLY A 21 -2.44 -11.91 21.24
CA GLY A 21 -1.30 -12.11 22.14
C GLY A 21 0.01 -11.68 21.47
N GLU A 22 1.04 -11.37 22.25
CA GLU A 22 2.36 -10.90 21.78
C GLU A 22 2.94 -11.81 20.68
N ASP A 23 2.93 -13.13 20.88
CA ASP A 23 3.34 -14.12 19.87
C ASP A 23 2.55 -14.06 18.55
N ALA A 24 1.27 -13.71 18.63
CA ALA A 24 0.40 -13.64 17.46
C ALA A 24 0.61 -12.33 16.68
N LEU A 25 0.95 -11.24 17.38
CA LEU A 25 1.37 -9.96 16.79
C LEU A 25 2.70 -10.10 16.07
N ASP A 26 3.72 -10.67 16.71
CA ASP A 26 5.03 -10.89 16.12
C ASP A 26 4.95 -11.75 14.85
N PHE A 27 4.15 -12.82 14.92
CA PHE A 27 3.86 -13.65 13.76
C PHE A 27 3.13 -12.88 12.66
N THR A 28 2.13 -12.04 12.98
CA THR A 28 1.39 -11.30 11.95
C THR A 28 2.28 -10.27 11.25
N VAL A 29 3.12 -9.55 12.00
CA VAL A 29 4.09 -8.61 11.44
C VAL A 29 5.05 -9.32 10.48
N GLU A 30 5.57 -10.50 10.84
CA GLU A 30 6.50 -11.25 9.98
C GLU A 30 5.82 -11.92 8.78
N TYR A 31 4.63 -12.51 8.98
CA TYR A 31 3.91 -13.29 7.98
C TYR A 31 3.21 -12.41 6.92
N PHE A 32 2.69 -11.25 7.34
CA PHE A 32 2.06 -10.25 6.47
C PHE A 32 3.02 -9.13 6.05
N SER A 33 4.29 -9.19 6.46
CA SER A 33 5.38 -8.30 6.04
C SER A 33 5.43 -8.09 4.51
N PRO A 34 5.97 -6.96 4.01
CA PRO A 34 6.19 -6.69 2.57
C PRO A 34 6.98 -7.78 1.81
N ARG A 35 7.58 -8.73 2.52
CA ARG A 35 8.15 -9.96 1.93
C ARG A 35 7.10 -10.97 1.43
N ALA A 36 5.81 -10.67 1.54
CA ALA A 36 4.70 -11.30 0.81
C ALA A 36 4.56 -12.83 1.01
N THR A 37 4.83 -13.36 2.20
CA THR A 37 4.64 -14.80 2.49
C THR A 37 3.17 -15.17 2.48
N PHE A 38 2.31 -14.38 3.14
CA PHE A 38 0.86 -14.55 3.07
C PHE A 38 0.33 -14.58 1.64
N LEU A 39 0.74 -13.62 0.80
CA LEU A 39 0.32 -13.57 -0.60
C LEU A 39 0.77 -14.82 -1.36
N SER A 40 1.99 -15.31 -1.11
CA SER A 40 2.49 -16.54 -1.73
C SER A 40 1.63 -17.76 -1.36
N ASP A 41 1.28 -17.90 -0.09
CA ASP A 41 0.44 -19.01 0.38
C ASP A 41 -1.00 -18.84 -0.13
N PHE A 42 -1.53 -17.62 -0.17
CA PHE A 42 -2.84 -17.30 -0.73
C PHE A 42 -2.94 -17.64 -2.22
N PHE A 43 -1.99 -17.18 -3.04
CA PHE A 43 -1.99 -17.49 -4.49
C PHE A 43 -1.76 -18.97 -4.79
N SER A 44 -1.10 -19.72 -3.90
CA SER A 44 -0.99 -21.19 -4.06
C SER A 44 -2.35 -21.91 -4.00
N LEU A 45 -3.34 -21.31 -3.34
CA LEU A 45 -4.71 -21.82 -3.31
C LEU A 45 -5.48 -21.50 -4.60
N PHE A 46 -5.00 -20.58 -5.44
CA PHE A 46 -5.68 -20.14 -6.66
C PHE A 46 -4.73 -20.26 -7.87
N PRO A 47 -4.52 -21.49 -8.41
CA PRO A 47 -3.72 -21.67 -9.62
C PRO A 47 -4.28 -20.83 -10.78
N GLN A 48 -3.40 -20.24 -11.59
CA GLN A 48 -3.71 -19.18 -12.56
C GLN A 48 -4.76 -19.53 -13.62
N ASP A 49 -5.11 -20.81 -13.81
CA ASP A 49 -5.87 -21.29 -14.96
C ASP A 49 -7.40 -21.13 -14.86
N ALA A 50 -7.93 -20.65 -13.73
CA ALA A 50 -9.35 -20.33 -13.61
C ALA A 50 -9.58 -19.15 -12.67
N THR A 51 -10.22 -18.08 -13.17
CA THR A 51 -10.78 -17.04 -12.30
C THR A 51 -11.79 -17.72 -11.36
N PRO A 52 -11.51 -17.82 -10.05
CA PRO A 52 -12.44 -18.46 -9.13
C PRO A 52 -13.73 -17.63 -9.08
N SER A 53 -14.89 -18.29 -9.09
CA SER A 53 -16.14 -17.59 -8.82
C SER A 53 -16.10 -16.96 -7.42
N PRO A 54 -16.88 -15.91 -7.13
CA PRO A 54 -16.99 -15.36 -5.78
C PRO A 54 -17.30 -16.43 -4.73
N ASP A 55 -18.16 -17.40 -5.08
CA ASP A 55 -18.48 -18.55 -4.22
C ASP A 55 -17.25 -19.46 -3.97
N ALA A 56 -16.42 -19.69 -4.99
CA ALA A 56 -15.21 -20.51 -4.88
C ALA A 56 -14.08 -19.80 -4.12
N MET A 57 -14.08 -18.46 -4.05
CA MET A 57 -13.18 -17.71 -3.17
C MET A 57 -13.57 -17.92 -1.70
N TRP A 58 -14.88 -17.97 -1.41
CA TRP A 58 -15.41 -18.20 -0.07
C TRP A 58 -15.21 -19.65 0.40
N ASP A 59 -15.34 -20.63 -0.50
CA ASP A 59 -15.12 -22.07 -0.20
C ASP A 59 -13.70 -22.41 0.24
N LYS A 60 -12.70 -21.57 -0.09
CA LYS A 60 -11.29 -21.78 0.30
C LYS A 60 -10.90 -21.05 1.57
N GLN A 61 -11.83 -20.34 2.21
CA GLN A 61 -11.59 -19.60 3.44
C GLN A 61 -11.05 -20.52 4.55
N GLU A 62 -11.59 -21.74 4.71
CA GLU A 62 -11.07 -22.70 5.69
C GLU A 62 -9.65 -23.19 5.36
N GLN A 63 -9.29 -23.27 4.09
CA GLN A 63 -7.94 -23.66 3.65
C GLN A 63 -6.94 -22.55 3.94
N VAL A 64 -7.33 -21.28 3.75
CA VAL A 64 -6.53 -20.11 4.16
C VAL A 64 -6.28 -20.15 5.67
N TYR A 65 -7.31 -20.41 6.47
CA TYR A 65 -7.16 -20.51 7.93
C TYR A 65 -6.26 -21.67 8.36
N ALA A 66 -6.39 -22.83 7.72
CA ALA A 66 -5.52 -23.98 8.00
C ALA A 66 -4.05 -23.71 7.70
N ILE A 67 -3.76 -22.98 6.62
CA ILE A 67 -2.40 -22.55 6.28
C ILE A 67 -1.87 -21.58 7.36
N ILE A 68 -2.64 -20.56 7.73
CA ILE A 68 -2.24 -19.59 8.75
C ILE A 68 -1.93 -20.29 10.08
N ASP A 69 -2.81 -21.18 10.54
CA ASP A 69 -2.60 -21.95 11.78
C ASP A 69 -1.35 -22.86 11.67
N SER A 70 -1.11 -23.48 10.51
CA SER A 70 0.09 -24.29 10.28
C SER A 70 1.37 -23.45 10.30
N ARG A 71 1.36 -22.26 9.71
CA ARG A 71 2.52 -21.35 9.67
C ARG A 71 2.84 -20.80 11.05
N LEU A 72 1.82 -20.44 11.82
CA LEU A 72 1.98 -20.02 13.22
C LEU A 72 2.62 -21.13 14.07
N GLN A 73 2.17 -22.38 13.90
CA GLN A 73 2.74 -23.53 14.59
C GLN A 73 4.21 -23.77 14.23
N SER A 74 4.55 -23.76 12.93
CA SER A 74 5.94 -23.87 12.45
C SER A 74 6.83 -22.76 13.01
N TRP A 75 6.36 -21.51 12.98
CA TRP A 75 7.10 -20.36 13.49
C TRP A 75 7.36 -20.47 15.01
N ARG A 76 6.34 -20.88 15.79
CA ARG A 76 6.49 -21.16 17.24
C ARG A 76 7.53 -22.25 17.54
N ASN A 77 7.72 -23.18 16.61
CA ASN A 77 8.72 -24.24 16.71
C ASN A 77 10.12 -23.79 16.22
N GLY A 78 10.29 -22.51 15.88
CA GLY A 78 11.54 -21.92 15.40
C GLY A 78 11.84 -22.21 13.93
N GLU A 79 10.86 -22.70 13.17
CA GLU A 79 11.02 -22.89 11.73
C GLU A 79 10.90 -21.53 11.01
N PRO A 80 11.77 -21.25 10.02
CA PRO A 80 11.67 -20.02 9.27
C PRO A 80 10.36 -19.98 8.47
N ILE A 81 9.75 -18.80 8.39
CA ILE A 81 8.60 -18.56 7.52
C ILE A 81 9.11 -18.49 6.08
N VAL A 82 9.01 -19.61 5.35
CA VAL A 82 9.46 -19.74 3.96
C VAL A 82 8.27 -19.63 3.01
N ARG A 83 8.40 -18.79 1.97
CA ARG A 83 7.43 -18.68 0.87
C ARG A 83 7.09 -20.06 0.28
N ALA A 84 5.80 -20.31 0.01
CA ALA A 84 5.43 -21.45 -0.81
C ALA A 84 6.19 -21.41 -2.14
N VAL A 85 6.73 -22.55 -2.57
CA VAL A 85 7.37 -22.69 -3.88
C VAL A 85 6.27 -22.65 -4.93
N ILE A 86 5.89 -21.44 -5.35
CA ILE A 86 5.09 -21.26 -6.55
C ILE A 86 5.98 -21.67 -7.72
N SER A 87 5.55 -22.67 -8.48
CA SER A 87 6.21 -23.07 -9.72
C SER A 87 6.43 -21.82 -10.56
N SER A 88 7.66 -21.61 -11.05
CA SER A 88 7.96 -20.46 -11.92
C SER A 88 7.10 -20.40 -13.19
N ALA A 89 6.44 -21.51 -13.55
CA ALA A 89 5.45 -21.55 -14.62
C ALA A 89 4.15 -20.79 -14.27
N ASP A 90 3.77 -20.73 -13.00
CA ASP A 90 2.53 -20.09 -12.52
C ASP A 90 2.72 -18.59 -12.21
N GLN A 91 3.88 -18.00 -12.52
CA GLN A 91 4.08 -16.53 -12.47
C GLN A 91 4.13 -15.91 -13.87
N GLN A 92 4.07 -16.73 -14.92
CA GLN A 92 4.16 -16.30 -16.30
C GLN A 92 2.81 -16.48 -16.99
N GLY A 93 1.80 -15.80 -16.45
CA GLY A 93 0.69 -15.37 -17.30
C GLY A 93 1.31 -14.59 -18.45
N HIS A 94 1.30 -15.19 -19.64
CA HIS A 94 1.76 -14.61 -20.89
C HIS A 94 0.91 -13.38 -21.26
N ALA A 95 1.05 -12.29 -20.52
CA ALA A 95 0.63 -10.99 -21.01
C ALA A 95 1.56 -10.65 -22.18
N GLU A 96 0.98 -10.47 -23.36
CA GLU A 96 1.73 -9.89 -24.48
C GLU A 96 2.44 -8.63 -23.98
N PRO A 97 3.72 -8.42 -24.34
CA PRO A 97 4.46 -7.24 -23.90
C PRO A 97 3.71 -5.99 -24.33
N ALA A 98 3.08 -5.33 -23.36
CA ALA A 98 2.30 -4.14 -23.62
C ALA A 98 3.22 -3.07 -24.21
N THR A 99 2.83 -2.49 -25.35
CA THR A 99 3.63 -1.45 -26.00
C THR A 99 3.88 -0.30 -25.02
N PRO A 100 5.14 0.07 -24.75
CA PRO A 100 5.45 1.16 -23.84
C PRO A 100 4.77 2.46 -24.26
N LEU A 101 4.39 3.29 -23.29
CA LEU A 101 3.74 4.58 -23.54
C LEU A 101 4.62 5.75 -23.15
N ASP A 102 4.49 6.85 -23.89
CA ASP A 102 5.00 8.14 -23.45
C ASP A 102 4.21 8.65 -22.25
N ALA A 103 4.88 9.40 -21.36
CA ALA A 103 4.33 9.83 -20.08
C ALA A 103 2.99 10.57 -20.22
N GLU A 104 2.84 11.46 -21.20
CA GLU A 104 1.61 12.23 -21.40
C GLU A 104 0.42 11.35 -21.80
N ILE A 105 0.67 10.36 -22.68
CA ILE A 105 -0.33 9.38 -23.10
C ILE A 105 -0.67 8.48 -21.92
N TRP A 106 0.33 8.04 -21.17
CA TRP A 106 0.15 7.19 -19.99
C TRP A 106 -0.73 7.90 -18.94
N ILE A 107 -0.46 9.17 -18.63
CA ILE A 107 -1.24 9.98 -17.69
C ILE A 107 -2.67 10.19 -18.18
N THR A 108 -2.84 10.52 -19.47
CA THR A 108 -4.18 10.72 -20.07
C THR A 108 -5.01 9.44 -20.01
N MET A 109 -4.36 8.29 -20.25
CA MET A 109 -5.03 7.01 -20.20
C MET A 109 -5.37 6.60 -18.77
N LEU A 110 -4.50 6.87 -17.78
CA LEU A 110 -4.83 6.70 -16.37
C LEU A 110 -6.11 7.44 -16.00
N ALA A 111 -6.22 8.73 -16.34
CA ALA A 111 -7.42 9.52 -16.05
C ALA A 111 -8.69 8.96 -16.72
N THR A 112 -8.55 8.46 -17.94
CA THR A 112 -9.67 7.84 -18.69
C THR A 112 -10.12 6.54 -18.02
N LEU A 113 -9.18 5.65 -17.71
CA LEU A 113 -9.46 4.35 -17.09
C LEU A 113 -9.98 4.50 -15.67
N SER A 114 -9.43 5.45 -14.92
CA SER A 114 -9.88 5.83 -13.59
C SER A 114 -11.36 6.25 -13.58
N ASN A 115 -11.83 7.00 -14.58
CA ASN A 115 -13.24 7.35 -14.69
C ASN A 115 -14.14 6.17 -15.12
N ALA A 116 -13.57 5.12 -15.72
CA ALA A 116 -14.28 3.94 -16.17
C ALA A 116 -14.26 2.77 -15.16
N ALA A 117 -13.49 2.89 -14.06
CA ALA A 117 -13.38 1.93 -12.97
C ALA A 117 -14.63 1.92 -12.08
N VAL A 118 -15.75 1.49 -12.67
CA VAL A 118 -17.06 1.30 -12.03
C VAL A 118 -17.67 -0.06 -12.40
N THR A 119 -16.91 -0.89 -13.10
CA THR A 119 -17.26 -2.24 -13.55
C THR A 119 -16.03 -3.11 -13.39
N HIS A 120 -16.22 -4.43 -13.25
CA HIS A 120 -15.10 -5.36 -13.10
C HIS A 120 -14.07 -5.24 -14.23
N GLU A 121 -14.53 -5.08 -15.48
CA GLU A 121 -13.66 -4.88 -16.63
C GLU A 121 -12.91 -3.55 -16.57
N GLY A 122 -13.58 -2.50 -16.10
CA GLY A 122 -12.98 -1.17 -15.87
C GLY A 122 -11.90 -1.21 -14.80
N ASP A 123 -12.17 -1.87 -13.67
CA ASP A 123 -11.24 -2.01 -12.55
C ASP A 123 -10.00 -2.80 -12.98
N ARG A 124 -10.20 -3.89 -13.73
CA ARG A 124 -9.10 -4.68 -14.30
C ARG A 124 -8.28 -3.87 -15.29
N ALA A 125 -8.92 -3.05 -16.13
CA ALA A 125 -8.22 -2.19 -17.08
C ALA A 125 -7.41 -1.09 -16.37
N TYR A 126 -7.96 -0.49 -15.32
CA TYR A 126 -7.28 0.47 -14.46
C TYR A 126 -6.05 -0.17 -13.79
N ALA A 127 -6.22 -1.32 -13.12
CA ALA A 127 -5.11 -2.00 -12.45
C ALA A 127 -4.00 -2.42 -13.44
N ASN A 128 -4.37 -2.97 -14.60
CA ASN A 128 -3.42 -3.39 -15.64
C ASN A 128 -2.60 -2.23 -16.21
N HIS A 129 -3.13 -1.00 -16.17
CA HIS A 129 -2.42 0.17 -16.68
C HIS A 129 -1.13 0.48 -15.91
N PHE A 130 -1.10 0.20 -14.61
CA PHE A 130 0.10 0.39 -13.78
C PHE A 130 1.25 -0.55 -14.15
N TYR A 131 0.94 -1.71 -14.73
CA TYR A 131 1.93 -2.66 -15.24
C TYR A 131 2.38 -2.34 -16.68
N ARG A 132 1.77 -1.34 -17.32
CA ARG A 132 2.15 -0.92 -18.67
C ARG A 132 3.43 -0.08 -18.60
N PRO A 133 4.52 -0.48 -19.27
CA PRO A 133 5.78 0.23 -19.19
C PRO A 133 5.69 1.62 -19.81
N LEU A 134 6.48 2.55 -19.25
CA LEU A 134 6.74 3.84 -19.85
C LEU A 134 7.93 3.74 -20.83
N THR A 135 7.95 4.57 -21.86
CA THR A 135 9.09 4.69 -22.80
C THR A 135 10.36 5.22 -22.12
N LYS A 136 10.19 5.90 -20.98
CA LYS A 136 11.25 6.46 -20.13
C LYS A 136 10.93 6.18 -18.66
N PRO A 137 11.91 6.22 -17.74
CA PRO A 137 11.63 6.15 -16.31
C PRO A 137 10.55 7.18 -15.88
N PRO A 138 9.72 6.85 -14.87
CA PRO A 138 8.68 7.76 -14.39
C PRO A 138 9.21 9.16 -14.07
N SER A 139 8.48 10.19 -14.50
CA SER A 139 8.75 11.58 -14.16
C SER A 139 7.92 12.01 -12.94
N VAL A 140 8.19 13.21 -12.41
CA VAL A 140 7.41 13.77 -11.28
C VAL A 140 5.92 13.88 -11.66
N GLU A 141 5.62 14.22 -12.92
CA GLU A 141 4.26 14.38 -13.42
C GLU A 141 3.50 13.06 -13.44
N VAL A 142 4.17 11.94 -13.76
CA VAL A 142 3.57 10.61 -13.69
C VAL A 142 3.25 10.28 -12.23
N VAL A 143 4.20 10.45 -11.32
CA VAL A 143 4.00 10.15 -9.90
C VAL A 143 2.89 11.03 -9.31
N LEU A 144 2.84 12.31 -9.67
CA LEU A 144 1.75 13.22 -9.29
C LEU A 144 0.39 12.76 -9.82
N ALA A 145 0.32 12.26 -11.05
CA ALA A 145 -0.93 11.72 -11.60
C ALA A 145 -1.42 10.52 -10.80
N VAL A 146 -0.52 9.62 -10.40
CA VAL A 146 -0.85 8.46 -9.55
C VAL A 146 -1.29 8.89 -8.16
N MET A 147 -0.55 9.79 -7.49
CA MET A 147 -0.92 10.28 -6.15
C MET A 147 -2.27 11.02 -6.14
N ARG A 148 -2.67 11.65 -7.26
CA ARG A 148 -3.99 12.30 -7.37
C ARG A 148 -5.16 11.32 -7.41
N GLU A 149 -4.93 10.03 -7.67
CA GLU A 149 -6.00 9.03 -7.59
C GLU A 149 -6.56 8.90 -6.17
N PHE A 150 -5.74 9.18 -5.14
CA PHE A 150 -6.15 9.23 -3.73
C PHE A 150 -7.04 10.45 -3.41
N LEU A 151 -7.12 11.43 -4.32
CA LEU A 151 -7.96 12.62 -4.18
C LEU A 151 -9.27 12.51 -4.98
N ARG A 152 -9.61 11.33 -5.52
CA ARG A 152 -10.84 11.16 -6.27
C ARG A 152 -12.08 11.33 -5.40
N ASN A 153 -13.15 11.77 -6.06
CA ASN A 153 -14.48 11.82 -5.48
C ASN A 153 -15.52 11.37 -6.54
N PRO A 154 -16.23 10.25 -6.33
CA PRO A 154 -16.08 9.32 -5.20
C PRO A 154 -14.68 8.65 -5.19
N PRO A 155 -14.17 8.25 -4.01
CA PRO A 155 -12.90 7.53 -3.91
C PRO A 155 -13.01 6.15 -4.59
N HIS A 156 -11.88 5.64 -5.06
CA HIS A 156 -11.78 4.24 -5.49
C HIS A 156 -11.89 3.30 -4.30
N ASP A 157 -12.32 2.07 -4.56
CA ASP A 157 -12.22 1.00 -3.57
C ASP A 157 -10.75 0.72 -3.23
N ALA A 158 -10.47 0.41 -1.96
CA ALA A 158 -9.12 0.17 -1.48
C ALA A 158 -8.41 -0.95 -2.27
N SER A 159 -9.14 -2.00 -2.67
CA SER A 159 -8.57 -3.11 -3.45
C SER A 159 -8.11 -2.69 -4.85
N ILE A 160 -8.74 -1.67 -5.44
CA ILE A 160 -8.37 -1.10 -6.75
C ILE A 160 -7.12 -0.24 -6.61
N MET A 161 -6.97 0.46 -5.48
CA MET A 161 -5.82 1.33 -5.20
C MET A 161 -4.52 0.56 -4.97
N CYS A 162 -4.55 -0.74 -4.65
CA CYS A 162 -3.36 -1.57 -4.51
C CYS A 162 -2.42 -1.53 -5.73
N ALA A 163 -2.96 -1.41 -6.96
CA ALA A 163 -2.12 -1.29 -8.16
C ALA A 163 -1.36 0.05 -8.20
N ALA A 164 -1.99 1.13 -7.74
CA ALA A 164 -1.37 2.44 -7.61
C ALA A 164 -0.30 2.45 -6.51
N GLU A 165 -0.58 1.82 -5.37
CA GLU A 165 0.35 1.67 -4.25
C GLU A 165 1.60 0.88 -4.65
N ASN A 166 1.43 -0.26 -5.34
CA ASN A 166 2.54 -1.06 -5.87
C ASN A 166 3.39 -0.28 -6.86
N PHE A 167 2.76 0.55 -7.72
CA PHE A 167 3.50 1.44 -8.60
C PHE A 167 4.33 2.45 -7.81
N LEU A 168 3.74 3.05 -6.76
CA LEU A 168 4.41 4.04 -5.92
C LEU A 168 5.56 3.45 -5.10
N SER A 169 5.47 2.19 -4.65
CA SER A 169 6.54 1.54 -3.89
C SER A 169 7.82 1.32 -4.71
N ASP A 170 7.69 1.22 -6.04
CA ASP A 170 8.83 1.05 -6.95
C ASP A 170 9.46 2.39 -7.39
N ILE A 171 8.86 3.52 -7.00
CA ILE A 171 9.36 4.85 -7.36
C ILE A 171 10.62 5.20 -6.55
N PRO A 172 11.67 5.75 -7.18
CA PRO A 172 12.82 6.27 -6.44
C PRO A 172 12.38 7.30 -5.40
N LEU A 173 12.77 7.09 -4.13
CA LEU A 173 12.34 7.90 -2.99
C LEU A 173 12.47 9.42 -3.22
N SER A 174 13.53 9.88 -3.89
CA SER A 174 13.71 11.30 -4.19
C SER A 174 12.61 11.88 -5.09
N LEU A 175 12.09 11.07 -6.01
CA LEU A 175 10.99 11.42 -6.90
C LEU A 175 9.65 11.37 -6.15
N TYR A 176 9.44 10.35 -5.33
CA TYR A 176 8.28 10.22 -4.45
C TYR A 176 8.14 11.45 -3.53
N ILE A 177 9.20 11.76 -2.77
CA ILE A 177 9.27 12.91 -1.86
C ILE A 177 8.94 14.21 -2.61
N LYS A 178 9.47 14.36 -3.84
CA LYS A 178 9.23 15.56 -4.64
C LYS A 178 7.76 15.69 -5.05
N ALA A 179 7.17 14.62 -5.56
CA ALA A 179 5.78 14.59 -5.98
C ALA A 179 4.83 14.82 -4.79
N TYR A 180 5.02 14.07 -3.69
CA TYR A 180 4.25 14.27 -2.47
C TYR A 180 4.36 15.72 -1.98
N SER A 181 5.58 16.29 -1.93
CA SER A 181 5.78 17.65 -1.43
C SER A 181 5.05 18.72 -2.27
N ILE A 182 4.84 18.46 -3.56
CA ILE A 182 4.03 19.34 -4.44
C ILE A 182 2.54 19.17 -4.15
N LEU A 183 2.07 17.94 -3.91
CA LEU A 183 0.65 17.62 -3.74
C LEU A 183 0.14 17.83 -2.30
N ALA A 184 1.03 17.83 -1.31
CA ALA A 184 0.70 17.84 0.11
C ALA A 184 -0.33 18.90 0.54
N PRO A 185 -0.31 20.17 0.07
CA PRO A 185 -1.35 21.13 0.41
C PRO A 185 -2.75 20.68 -0.05
N GLU A 186 -2.85 20.12 -1.25
CA GLU A 186 -4.12 19.65 -1.80
C GLU A 186 -4.63 18.40 -1.06
N LEU A 187 -3.71 17.50 -0.67
CA LEU A 187 -4.02 16.36 0.20
C LEU A 187 -4.62 16.84 1.53
N LEU A 188 -3.91 17.75 2.23
CA LEU A 188 -4.37 18.30 3.50
C LEU A 188 -5.75 18.99 3.40
N ASP A 189 -6.05 19.65 2.28
CA ASP A 189 -7.32 20.37 2.11
C ASP A 189 -8.50 19.46 1.77
N ARG A 190 -8.24 18.29 1.17
CA ARG A 190 -9.29 17.45 0.56
C ARG A 190 -9.45 16.09 1.22
N SER A 191 -8.40 15.54 1.82
CA SER A 191 -8.41 14.25 2.51
C SER A 191 -7.22 14.15 3.47
N SER A 192 -7.49 14.32 4.77
CA SER A 192 -6.53 14.09 5.85
C SER A 192 -5.94 12.69 5.78
N ASP A 193 -6.78 11.70 5.49
CA ASP A 193 -6.42 10.28 5.46
C ASP A 193 -5.43 10.01 4.32
N ALA A 194 -5.71 10.51 3.12
CA ALA A 194 -4.77 10.40 2.00
C ALA A 194 -3.47 11.18 2.27
N ALA A 195 -3.56 12.32 2.96
CA ALA A 195 -2.38 13.10 3.33
C ALA A 195 -1.44 12.31 4.25
N LEU A 196 -1.98 11.59 5.23
CA LEU A 196 -1.24 10.76 6.16
C LEU A 196 -0.80 9.43 5.55
N ASN A 197 -1.70 8.71 4.87
CA ASN A 197 -1.38 7.42 4.23
C ASN A 197 -0.23 7.57 3.22
N LEU A 198 -0.27 8.59 2.35
CA LEU A 198 0.83 8.83 1.41
C LEU A 198 2.09 9.40 2.09
N PHE A 199 1.96 10.05 3.25
CA PHE A 199 3.14 10.48 4.00
C PHE A 199 3.88 9.28 4.60
N ASP A 200 3.11 8.33 5.14
CA ASP A 200 3.60 7.12 5.81
C ASP A 200 4.00 6.00 4.85
N TYR A 201 3.54 6.06 3.60
CA TYR A 201 3.79 5.04 2.59
C TYR A 201 4.80 5.45 1.48
N PRO A 202 6.07 5.79 1.76
CA PRO A 202 7.07 5.94 0.72
C PRO A 202 7.60 4.58 0.22
N GLY A 203 6.92 3.46 0.56
CA GLY A 203 7.30 2.10 0.20
C GLY A 203 8.47 1.51 0.98
N CYS A 204 8.99 2.22 1.99
CA CYS A 204 10.11 1.79 2.82
C CYS A 204 10.22 2.57 4.12
N GLU A 205 10.84 1.98 5.15
CA GLU A 205 11.19 2.70 6.37
C GLU A 205 12.21 3.81 6.08
N LEU A 206 11.91 5.04 6.50
CA LEU A 206 12.77 6.19 6.25
C LEU A 206 13.86 6.34 7.31
N THR A 207 15.12 6.38 6.88
CA THR A 207 16.21 6.77 7.79
C THR A 207 16.06 8.22 8.25
N PRO A 208 16.63 8.60 9.41
CA PRO A 208 16.59 10.00 9.89
C PRO A 208 17.12 11.02 8.88
N ARG A 209 18.05 10.61 8.00
CA ARG A 209 18.56 11.47 6.93
C ARG A 209 17.51 11.68 5.83
N GLN A 210 16.79 10.64 5.44
CA GLN A 210 15.71 10.71 4.46
C GLN A 210 14.53 11.53 5.00
N VAL A 211 14.17 11.36 6.27
CA VAL A 211 13.15 12.20 6.94
C VAL A 211 13.53 13.69 6.86
N ARG A 212 14.77 14.06 7.19
CA ARG A 212 15.24 15.44 7.04
C ARG A 212 15.20 15.95 5.61
N GLN A 213 15.50 15.09 4.64
CA GLN A 213 15.40 15.43 3.22
C GLN A 213 13.94 15.67 2.82
N PHE A 214 13.02 14.84 3.30
CA PHE A 214 11.59 14.97 3.06
C PHE A 214 11.06 16.30 3.62
N ILE A 215 11.31 16.58 4.90
CA ILE A 215 10.91 17.84 5.55
C ILE A 215 11.47 19.05 4.81
N LYS A 216 12.73 18.99 4.37
CA LYS A 216 13.35 20.07 3.60
C LYS A 216 12.65 20.27 2.25
N GLU A 217 12.28 19.20 1.56
CA GLU A 217 11.59 19.27 0.28
C GLU A 217 10.15 19.76 0.41
N LEU A 218 9.44 19.36 1.47
CA LEU A 218 8.11 19.86 1.84
C LEU A 218 8.14 21.37 2.04
N ARG A 219 9.07 21.88 2.86
CA ARG A 219 9.25 23.32 3.08
C ARG A 219 9.64 24.06 1.81
N ARG A 220 10.48 23.45 0.97
CA ARG A 220 10.92 24.04 -0.31
C ARG A 220 9.76 24.19 -1.29
N CYS A 221 8.87 23.21 -1.37
CA CYS A 221 7.69 23.25 -2.24
C CYS A 221 6.61 24.20 -1.70
N ASN A 222 6.55 24.38 -0.38
CA ASN A 222 5.47 25.08 0.30
C ASN A 222 5.98 26.26 1.16
N PRO A 223 6.61 27.29 0.57
CA PRO A 223 7.24 28.38 1.35
C PRO A 223 6.24 29.29 2.09
N ARG A 224 4.93 29.16 1.83
CA ARG A 224 3.87 30.02 2.39
C ARG A 224 2.90 29.30 3.32
N ARG A 225 3.05 27.98 3.50
CA ARG A 225 2.15 27.15 4.29
C ARG A 225 3.00 26.19 5.12
N ASP A 226 2.71 26.09 6.40
CA ASP A 226 3.41 25.16 7.28
C ASP A 226 2.84 23.74 7.15
N VAL A 227 3.03 23.16 5.96
CA VAL A 227 2.59 21.80 5.64
C VAL A 227 3.18 20.77 6.61
N VAL A 228 4.41 20.99 7.08
CA VAL A 228 5.05 20.09 8.05
C VAL A 228 4.34 20.14 9.39
N GLY A 229 4.04 21.34 9.90
CA GLY A 229 3.29 21.50 11.15
C GLY A 229 1.83 21.04 11.05
N GLU A 230 1.21 21.14 9.87
CA GLU A 230 -0.12 20.58 9.61
C GLU A 230 -0.12 19.05 9.61
N LEU A 231 0.82 18.41 8.90
CA LEU A 231 0.98 16.96 8.93
C LEU A 231 1.33 16.46 10.33
N ALA A 232 2.18 17.17 11.08
CA ALA A 232 2.50 16.81 12.45
C ALA A 232 1.27 16.84 13.37
N ARG A 233 0.37 17.83 13.20
CA ARG A 233 -0.87 17.91 13.98
C ARG A 233 -1.84 16.79 13.61
N LEU A 234 -2.03 16.53 12.32
CA LEU A 234 -2.85 15.40 11.86
C LEU A 234 -2.31 14.08 12.39
N ALA A 235 -0.98 13.89 12.35
CA ALA A 235 -0.32 12.73 12.91
C ALA A 235 -0.57 12.59 14.41
N ILE A 236 -0.50 13.66 15.20
CA ILE A 236 -0.83 13.63 16.65
C ILE A 236 -2.31 13.28 16.88
N GLU A 237 -3.21 13.84 16.07
CA GLU A 237 -4.63 13.56 16.16
C GLU A 237 -4.93 12.08 15.87
N TRP A 238 -4.21 11.48 14.91
CA TRP A 238 -4.27 10.05 14.59
C TRP A 238 -3.55 9.16 15.60
N ASP A 239 -2.35 9.53 16.05
CA ASP A 239 -1.50 8.86 17.07
C ASP A 239 -2.06 9.03 18.50
N SER A 240 -3.28 9.57 18.65
CA SER A 240 -4.04 9.39 19.89
C SER A 240 -4.56 7.95 20.08
N GLU A 241 -4.28 7.07 19.10
CA GLU A 241 -4.35 5.61 19.17
C GLU A 241 -3.00 4.95 18.73
N ASP A 242 -1.91 5.15 19.50
CA ASP A 242 -0.64 4.37 19.56
C ASP A 242 -0.03 3.84 18.22
N ASP A 243 0.68 4.66 17.42
CA ASP A 243 1.55 4.19 16.32
C ASP A 243 2.93 4.92 16.24
N GLU A 244 4.02 4.16 16.43
CA GLU A 244 5.40 4.64 16.65
C GLU A 244 6.00 5.49 15.51
N THR A 245 5.47 5.38 14.28
CA THR A 245 6.07 6.03 13.09
C THR A 245 5.96 7.57 13.14
N PHE A 246 4.95 8.10 13.84
CA PHE A 246 4.67 9.54 13.89
C PHE A 246 5.53 10.33 14.89
N SER A 247 6.15 9.65 15.86
CA SER A 247 6.92 10.27 16.95
C SER A 247 8.05 11.19 16.45
N ILE A 248 8.69 10.86 15.33
CA ILE A 248 9.84 11.65 14.81
C ILE A 248 9.40 13.00 14.23
N VAL A 249 8.22 13.06 13.61
CA VAL A 249 7.66 14.31 13.05
C VAL A 249 7.14 15.21 14.16
N ILE A 250 6.53 14.61 15.17
CA ILE A 250 6.03 15.28 16.38
C ILE A 250 7.17 15.96 17.12
N GLU A 251 8.28 15.24 17.35
CA GLU A 251 9.48 15.82 17.98
C GLU A 251 10.06 16.99 17.17
N ALA A 252 10.02 16.91 15.83
CA ALA A 252 10.55 17.95 14.97
C ALA A 252 9.69 19.23 15.00
N ALA A 253 8.36 19.09 15.13
CA ALA A 253 7.43 20.21 15.28
C ALA A 253 7.55 20.88 16.66
N GLN A 254 7.71 20.08 17.73
CA GLN A 254 7.82 20.59 19.11
C GLN A 254 9.14 21.34 19.37
N LYS A 255 10.24 20.97 18.70
CA LYS A 255 11.56 21.60 18.87
C LYS A 255 11.72 22.95 18.12
N GLN A 256 10.71 23.42 17.40
CA GLN A 256 10.76 24.67 16.61
C GLN A 256 9.66 25.69 16.94
N GLY A 257 8.91 25.46 18.03
CA GLY A 257 8.09 26.49 18.68
C GLY A 257 8.93 27.50 19.47
#